data_AF-A0A7V9DB53-F1
#
_entry.id   AF-A0A7V9DB53-F1
#
_cell.length_a   1.000
_cell.length_b   1.000
_cell.length_c   1.000
_cell.angle_alpha   90.00
_cell.angle_beta   90.00
_cell.angle_gamma   90.00
#
_symmetry.space_group_name_H-M   'P 1'
#
loop_
_entity.id
_entity.type
_entity.pdbx_description
1 polymer ?
#
loop_
_entity_poly.entity_id
_entity_poly.type
_entity_poly.pdbx_seq_one_letter_code
_entity_poly.pdbx_strand_id
1 'polypeptide(L)'
;SRPNDEQRLASLVQAATGFEQIDLAVHFFDMFPRSKFRPALMLLFGDILEVTAVRLSREANSRLRQGEMAATAAPLHSYFLSYVGLDRYRKLGIKFLFNPSTRNYHYDGASWNAIVRDHANSPEVAEAQKRLQILKERMETVKK
;
A
#
# COMPACT_ATOMS: atom_id res chain seq x y z
N SER A 1 -19.69 15.97 -12.02
CA SER A 1 -19.84 15.51 -10.63
C SER A 1 -20.30 16.69 -9.77
N ARG A 2 -21.28 16.54 -8.88
CA ARG A 2 -21.76 17.65 -8.05
C ARG A 2 -20.75 17.88 -6.91
N PRO A 3 -20.46 19.13 -6.48
CA PRO A 3 -19.47 19.39 -5.43
C PRO A 3 -19.69 18.61 -4.12
N ASN A 4 -20.95 18.30 -3.79
CA ASN A 4 -21.30 17.52 -2.59
C ASN A 4 -20.93 16.03 -2.71
N ASP A 5 -20.84 15.49 -3.92
CA ASP A 5 -20.55 14.06 -4.12
C ASP A 5 -19.07 13.76 -3.81
N GLU A 6 -18.18 14.69 -4.16
CA GLU A 6 -16.75 14.62 -3.82
C GLU A 6 -16.54 14.58 -2.31
N GLN A 7 -17.12 15.55 -1.58
CA GLN A 7 -16.97 15.61 -0.13
C GLN A 7 -17.58 14.39 0.56
N ARG A 8 -18.76 13.93 0.11
CA ARG A 8 -19.39 12.72 0.66
C ARG A 8 -18.54 11.47 0.46
N LEU A 9 -17.98 11.28 -0.73
CA LEU A 9 -17.13 10.11 -0.97
C LEU A 9 -15.82 10.21 -0.18
N ALA A 10 -15.23 11.40 -0.06
CA ALA A 10 -14.05 11.60 0.79
C ALA A 10 -14.35 11.25 2.26
N SER A 11 -15.50 11.68 2.80
CA SER A 11 -15.92 11.31 4.15
C SER A 11 -16.19 9.81 4.29
N LEU A 12 -16.74 9.17 3.26
CA LEU A 12 -16.97 7.72 3.27
C LEU A 12 -15.65 6.95 3.30
N VAL A 13 -14.64 7.37 2.51
CA VAL A 13 -13.29 6.80 2.58
C VAL A 13 -12.71 6.93 3.98
N GLN A 14 -12.89 8.07 4.65
CA GLN A 14 -12.36 8.27 6.00
C GLN A 14 -13.07 7.41 7.05
N ALA A 15 -14.37 7.15 6.88
CA ALA A 15 -15.17 6.37 7.82
C ALA A 15 -15.08 4.85 7.60
N ALA A 16 -14.79 4.42 6.37
CA ALA A 16 -14.64 3.01 6.03
C ALA A 16 -13.39 2.40 6.67
N THR A 17 -13.31 1.07 6.72
CA THR A 17 -12.13 0.35 7.21
C THR A 17 -11.80 -0.85 6.33
N GLY A 18 -10.60 -1.41 6.49
CA GLY A 18 -10.21 -2.64 5.83
C GLY A 18 -10.14 -2.51 4.30
N PHE A 19 -10.67 -3.50 3.58
CA PHE A 19 -10.61 -3.50 2.12
C PHE A 19 -11.48 -2.43 1.48
N GLU A 20 -12.68 -2.25 2.02
CA GLU A 20 -13.66 -1.31 1.49
C GLU A 20 -13.09 0.09 1.46
N GLN A 21 -12.35 0.48 2.49
CA GLN A 21 -11.65 1.76 2.53
C GLN A 21 -10.66 1.95 1.36
N ILE A 22 -9.91 0.90 1.03
CA ILE A 22 -8.94 0.91 -0.08
C ILE A 22 -9.68 1.01 -1.41
N ASP A 23 -10.73 0.19 -1.59
CA ASP A 23 -11.50 0.17 -2.81
C ASP A 23 -12.20 1.52 -3.06
N LEU A 24 -12.84 2.08 -2.03
CA LEU A 24 -13.46 3.42 -2.09
C LEU A 24 -12.43 4.51 -2.40
N ALA A 25 -11.22 4.43 -1.85
CA ALA A 25 -10.17 5.41 -2.15
C ALA A 25 -9.73 5.32 -3.63
N VAL A 26 -9.59 4.11 -4.18
CA VAL A 26 -9.29 3.92 -5.61
C VAL A 26 -10.39 4.53 -6.48
N HIS A 27 -11.66 4.27 -6.16
CA HIS A 27 -12.81 4.87 -6.83
C HIS A 27 -12.82 6.40 -6.72
N PHE A 28 -12.48 6.94 -5.55
CA PHE A 28 -12.34 8.38 -5.36
C PHE A 28 -11.27 8.97 -6.29
N PHE A 29 -10.11 8.31 -6.38
CA PHE A 29 -9.01 8.81 -7.21
C PHE A 29 -9.31 8.79 -8.70
N ASP A 30 -10.11 7.83 -9.17
CA ASP A 30 -10.57 7.76 -10.55
C ASP A 30 -11.63 8.84 -10.86
N MET A 31 -12.63 8.98 -10.00
CA MET A 31 -13.72 9.94 -10.21
C MET A 31 -13.29 11.41 -10.03
N PHE A 32 -12.34 11.68 -9.14
CA PHE A 32 -11.98 13.05 -8.73
C PHE A 32 -10.46 13.33 -8.87
N PRO A 33 -9.91 13.32 -10.10
CA PRO A 33 -8.48 13.50 -10.35
C PRO A 33 -7.92 14.85 -9.88
N ARG A 34 -8.76 15.90 -9.83
CA ARG A 34 -8.37 17.27 -9.44
C ARG A 34 -8.90 17.69 -8.07
N SER A 35 -9.34 16.72 -7.26
CA SER A 35 -9.87 16.99 -5.93
C SER A 35 -8.85 17.66 -5.02
N LYS A 36 -9.32 18.63 -4.21
CA LYS A 36 -8.52 19.21 -3.12
C LYS A 36 -8.26 18.22 -1.97
N PHE A 37 -9.09 17.17 -1.83
CA PHE A 37 -8.94 16.13 -0.81
C PHE A 37 -7.93 15.05 -1.24
N ARG A 38 -7.48 15.07 -2.50
CA ARG A 38 -6.62 14.05 -3.07
C ARG A 38 -5.32 13.84 -2.27
N PRO A 39 -4.55 14.88 -1.89
CA PRO A 39 -3.31 14.67 -1.12
C PRO A 39 -3.54 13.97 0.22
N ALA A 40 -4.55 14.43 0.98
CA ALA A 40 -4.92 13.85 2.26
C ALA A 40 -5.35 12.37 2.13
N LEU A 41 -6.18 12.07 1.13
CA LEU A 41 -6.62 10.69 0.89
C LEU A 41 -5.50 9.80 0.34
N MET A 42 -4.55 10.33 -0.44
CA MET A 42 -3.38 9.57 -0.91
C MET A 42 -2.44 9.20 0.24
N LEU A 43 -2.31 10.08 1.23
CA LEU A 43 -1.50 9.83 2.42
C LEU A 43 -2.15 8.72 3.26
N LEU A 44 -3.45 8.88 3.55
CA LEU A 44 -4.26 7.87 4.24
C LEU A 44 -4.21 6.51 3.51
N PHE A 45 -4.39 6.52 2.20
CA PHE A 45 -4.35 5.31 1.37
C PHE A 45 -3.00 4.58 1.49
N GLY A 46 -1.89 5.31 1.37
CA GLY A 46 -0.55 4.71 1.51
C GLY A 46 -0.33 4.12 2.90
N ASP A 47 -0.77 4.81 3.96
CA ASP A 47 -0.65 4.34 5.35
C ASP A 47 -1.48 3.07 5.58
N ILE A 48 -2.70 2.99 5.05
CA ILE A 48 -3.54 1.79 5.12
C ILE A 48 -2.90 0.62 4.36
N LEU A 49 -2.28 0.89 3.21
CA LEU A 49 -1.59 -0.14 2.44
C LEU A 49 -0.37 -0.67 3.18
N GLU A 50 0.41 0.17 3.85
CA GLU A 50 1.53 -0.30 4.66
C GLU A 50 1.06 -1.16 5.85
N VAL A 51 -0.01 -0.76 6.54
CA VAL A 51 -0.63 -1.59 7.60
C VAL A 51 -1.13 -2.93 7.02
N THR A 52 -1.73 -2.88 5.84
CA THR A 52 -2.20 -4.08 5.12
C THR A 52 -1.04 -4.99 4.75
N ALA A 53 0.11 -4.44 4.33
CA ALA A 53 1.32 -5.20 4.03
C ALA A 53 1.80 -6.00 5.25
N VAL A 54 1.77 -5.40 6.45
CA VAL A 54 2.09 -6.08 7.71
C VAL A 54 1.15 -7.26 7.97
N ARG A 55 -0.17 -7.07 7.77
CA ARG A 55 -1.14 -8.17 7.93
C ARG A 55 -0.89 -9.30 6.92
N LEU A 56 -0.73 -8.97 5.64
CA LEU A 56 -0.44 -9.93 4.58
C LEU A 56 0.85 -10.70 4.85
N SER A 57 1.84 -10.05 5.45
CA SER A 57 3.10 -10.69 5.85
C SER A 57 2.85 -11.78 6.88
N ARG A 58 2.05 -11.49 7.92
CA ARG A 58 1.71 -12.47 8.95
C ARG A 58 0.93 -13.65 8.38
N GLU A 59 -0.05 -13.38 7.52
CA GLU A 59 -0.86 -14.42 6.87
C GLU A 59 -0.04 -15.27 5.89
N ALA A 60 0.86 -14.66 5.11
CA ALA A 60 1.75 -15.38 4.21
C ALA A 60 2.73 -16.25 5.01
N ASN A 61 3.35 -15.72 6.06
CA ASN A 61 4.26 -16.50 6.89
C ASN A 61 3.58 -17.66 7.63
N SER A 62 2.30 -17.54 8.00
CA SER A 62 1.56 -18.63 8.64
C SER A 62 1.13 -19.72 7.65
N ARG A 63 0.79 -19.35 6.41
CA ARG A 63 0.32 -20.28 5.38
C ARG A 63 1.45 -20.92 4.59
N LEU A 64 2.51 -20.19 4.31
CA LEU A 64 3.69 -20.68 3.59
C LEU A 64 4.64 -21.35 4.58
N ARG A 65 4.35 -22.63 4.89
CA ARG A 65 5.15 -23.43 5.83
C ARG A 65 6.55 -23.69 5.26
N GLN A 66 7.58 -23.41 6.05
CA GLN A 66 8.99 -23.59 5.63
C GLN A 66 9.31 -25.01 5.17
N GLY A 67 8.73 -26.04 5.81
CA GLY A 67 8.97 -27.43 5.42
C GLY A 67 8.46 -27.78 4.02
N GLU A 68 7.30 -27.23 3.63
CA GLU A 68 6.71 -27.44 2.30
C GLU A 68 7.47 -26.68 1.22
N MET A 69 7.97 -25.48 1.53
CA MET A 69 8.82 -24.70 0.61
C MET A 69 10.25 -25.27 0.49
N ALA A 70 10.79 -25.90 1.54
CA ALA A 70 12.11 -26.52 1.50
C ALA A 70 12.12 -27.84 0.72
N ALA A 71 10.97 -28.49 0.56
CA ALA A 71 10.80 -29.69 -0.26
C ALA A 71 10.86 -29.40 -1.78
N THR A 72 10.90 -28.13 -2.15
CA THR A 72 10.85 -27.64 -3.52
C THR A 72 12.07 -26.76 -3.82
N ALA A 73 12.64 -26.86 -5.03
CA ALA A 73 13.83 -26.09 -5.42
C ALA A 73 13.56 -24.61 -5.75
N ALA A 74 12.32 -24.12 -5.60
CA ALA A 74 11.98 -22.75 -5.98
C ALA A 74 12.47 -21.73 -4.94
N PRO A 75 12.93 -20.54 -5.37
CA PRO A 75 13.36 -19.50 -4.45
C PRO A 75 12.23 -19.04 -3.51
N LEU A 76 12.58 -18.72 -2.26
CA LEU A 76 11.63 -18.22 -1.24
C LEU A 76 10.79 -17.03 -1.76
N HIS A 77 11.40 -16.13 -2.52
CA HIS A 77 10.71 -14.95 -3.06
C HIS A 77 9.52 -15.35 -3.94
N SER A 78 9.60 -16.46 -4.67
CA SER A 78 8.57 -16.89 -5.62
C SER A 78 7.28 -17.27 -4.91
N TYR A 79 7.37 -17.96 -3.76
CA TYR A 79 6.20 -18.31 -2.93
C TYR A 79 5.45 -17.10 -2.40
N PHE A 80 6.19 -16.10 -1.93
CA PHE A 80 5.60 -14.87 -1.41
C PHE A 80 4.98 -14.04 -2.55
N LEU A 81 5.67 -13.91 -3.68
CA LEU A 81 5.09 -13.21 -4.84
C LEU A 81 3.88 -13.96 -5.43
N SER A 82 3.77 -15.27 -5.28
CA SER A 82 2.58 -16.03 -5.70
C SER A 82 1.49 -16.11 -4.62
N TYR A 83 1.61 -15.38 -3.50
CA TYR A 83 0.63 -15.44 -2.43
C TYR A 83 -0.73 -14.88 -2.87
N VAL A 84 -1.76 -15.73 -2.87
CA VAL A 84 -3.13 -15.41 -3.34
C VAL A 84 -3.77 -14.22 -2.61
N GLY A 85 -3.35 -13.93 -1.38
CA GLY A 85 -3.86 -12.78 -0.62
C GLY A 85 -3.50 -11.42 -1.27
N LEU A 86 -2.55 -11.40 -2.19
CA LEU A 86 -2.16 -10.20 -2.95
C LEU A 86 -3.12 -9.90 -4.11
N ASP A 87 -3.87 -10.89 -4.60
CA ASP A 87 -4.56 -10.79 -5.90
C ASP A 87 -5.63 -9.71 -5.93
N ARG A 88 -6.40 -9.57 -4.85
CA ARG A 88 -7.44 -8.52 -4.78
C ARG A 88 -6.86 -7.11 -4.83
N TYR A 89 -5.64 -6.92 -4.35
CA TYR A 89 -4.94 -5.63 -4.38
C TYR A 89 -4.29 -5.38 -5.74
N ARG A 90 -3.72 -6.43 -6.36
CA ARG A 90 -3.18 -6.37 -7.71
C ARG A 90 -4.22 -5.97 -8.75
N LYS A 91 -5.46 -6.45 -8.60
CA LYS A 91 -6.60 -6.04 -9.43
C LYS A 91 -6.89 -4.53 -9.37
N LEU A 92 -6.55 -3.90 -8.25
CA LEU A 92 -6.65 -2.43 -8.07
C LEU A 92 -5.35 -1.69 -8.47
N GLY A 93 -4.38 -2.38 -9.08
CA GLY A 93 -3.09 -1.79 -9.47
C GLY A 93 -2.11 -1.57 -8.31
N ILE A 94 -2.43 -2.06 -7.10
CA ILE A 94 -1.58 -1.91 -5.92
C ILE A 94 -0.45 -2.93 -5.94
N LYS A 95 0.76 -2.48 -5.63
CA LYS A 95 1.96 -3.32 -5.57
C LYS A 95 2.51 -3.36 -4.14
N PHE A 96 2.92 -4.56 -3.75
CA PHE A 96 3.67 -4.80 -2.53
C PHE A 96 5.05 -5.31 -2.88
N LEU A 97 6.06 -4.76 -2.21
CA LEU A 97 7.45 -5.18 -2.28
C LEU A 97 7.68 -6.27 -1.23
N PHE A 98 8.41 -7.32 -1.57
CA PHE A 98 8.80 -8.36 -0.61
C PHE A 98 10.24 -8.17 -0.19
N ASN A 99 10.49 -8.07 1.12
CA ASN A 99 11.82 -8.09 1.71
C ASN A 99 12.16 -9.55 2.11
N PRO A 100 13.09 -10.23 1.41
CA PRO A 100 13.40 -11.63 1.68
C PRO A 100 14.07 -11.86 3.03
N SER A 101 14.79 -10.87 3.56
CA SER A 101 15.53 -11.00 4.83
C SER A 101 14.61 -10.94 6.05
N THR A 102 13.60 -10.05 6.00
CA THR A 102 12.60 -9.94 7.07
C THR A 102 11.34 -10.77 6.81
N ARG A 103 11.21 -11.32 5.60
CA ARG A 103 10.02 -12.02 5.08
C ARG A 103 8.73 -11.21 5.21
N ASN A 104 8.84 -9.89 5.07
CA ASN A 104 7.72 -8.97 5.14
C ASN A 104 7.44 -8.34 3.78
N TYR A 105 6.17 -8.07 3.54
CA TYR A 105 5.73 -7.15 2.51
C TYR A 105 5.79 -5.71 3.02
N HIS A 106 6.06 -4.80 2.09
CA HIS A 106 5.91 -3.36 2.26
C HIS A 106 5.10 -2.80 1.09
N TYR A 107 4.34 -1.74 1.31
CA TYR A 107 3.75 -0.99 0.23
C TYR A 107 4.85 -0.33 -0.62
N ASP A 108 4.67 -0.24 -1.95
CA ASP A 108 5.66 0.33 -2.86
C ASP A 108 5.81 1.86 -2.75
N GLY A 109 4.95 2.51 -1.97
CA GLY A 109 4.99 3.94 -1.71
C GLY A 109 4.52 4.80 -2.89
N ALA A 110 3.84 4.23 -3.89
CA ALA A 110 3.43 4.97 -5.09
C ALA A 110 2.57 6.21 -4.77
N SER A 111 1.65 6.12 -3.80
CA SER A 111 0.80 7.26 -3.41
C SER A 111 1.60 8.35 -2.69
N TRP A 112 2.52 7.99 -1.80
CA TRP A 112 3.41 8.95 -1.13
C TRP A 112 4.33 9.65 -2.13
N ASN A 113 4.92 8.91 -3.07
CA ASN A 113 5.73 9.48 -4.15
C ASN A 113 4.93 10.47 -5.01
N ALA A 114 3.69 10.13 -5.35
CA ALA A 114 2.82 11.01 -6.13
C ALA A 114 2.41 12.28 -5.35
N ILE A 115 2.27 12.23 -4.01
CA ILE A 115 2.11 13.45 -3.20
C ILE A 115 3.33 14.37 -3.36
N VAL A 116 4.53 13.82 -3.18
CA VAL A 116 5.77 14.62 -3.26
C VAL A 116 5.97 15.21 -4.66
N ARG A 117 5.62 14.45 -5.70
CA ARG A 117 5.80 14.87 -7.10
C ARG A 117 4.72 15.86 -7.57
N ASP A 118 3.45 15.53 -7.34
CA ASP A 118 2.31 16.19 -7.99
C ASP A 118 1.62 17.20 -7.06
N HIS A 119 1.87 17.12 -5.75
CA HIS A 119 1.22 17.93 -4.72
C HIS A 119 2.25 18.62 -3.81
N ALA A 120 3.37 19.09 -4.36
CA ALA A 120 4.52 19.62 -3.61
C ALA A 120 4.22 20.80 -2.64
N ASN A 121 3.09 21.50 -2.84
CA ASN A 121 2.67 22.61 -1.98
C ASN A 121 1.64 22.20 -0.91
N SER A 122 1.27 20.91 -0.83
CA SER A 122 0.29 20.42 0.14
C SER A 122 0.95 20.16 1.50
N PRO A 123 0.20 20.27 2.61
CA PRO A 123 0.74 20.00 3.95
C PRO A 123 1.17 18.53 4.14
N GLU A 124 0.68 17.60 3.34
CA GLU A 124 0.98 16.17 3.41
C GLU A 124 2.38 15.80 2.91
N VAL A 125 3.07 16.69 2.18
CA VAL A 125 4.37 16.40 1.54
C VAL A 125 5.42 16.00 2.56
N ALA A 126 5.51 16.70 3.69
CA ALA A 126 6.50 16.41 4.72
C ALA A 126 6.32 14.99 5.30
N GLU A 127 5.08 14.57 5.55
CA GLU A 127 4.81 13.23 6.06
C GLU A 127 5.02 12.16 4.97
N ALA A 128 4.64 12.45 3.72
CA ALA A 128 4.90 11.54 2.60
C ALA A 128 6.41 11.29 2.40
N GLN A 129 7.25 12.32 2.49
CA GLN A 129 8.71 12.19 2.46
C GLN A 129 9.23 11.31 3.59
N LYS A 130 8.73 11.52 4.81
CA LYS A 130 9.08 10.70 5.97
C LYS A 130 8.71 9.23 5.76
N ARG A 131 7.52 8.94 5.23
CA ARG A 131 7.09 7.58 4.90
C ARG A 131 7.99 6.91 3.87
N LEU A 132 8.36 7.63 2.81
CA LEU A 132 9.28 7.16 1.78
C LEU A 132 10.68 6.87 2.34
N GLN A 133 11.19 7.72 3.23
CA GLN A 133 12.47 7.51 3.88
C GLN A 133 12.44 6.25 4.77
N ILE A 134 11.39 6.07 5.58
CA ILE A 134 11.19 4.86 6.39
C ILE A 134 11.09 3.61 5.51
N LEU A 135 10.36 3.69 4.39
CA LEU A 135 10.25 2.59 3.43
C LEU A 135 11.62 2.22 2.87
N LYS A 136 12.40 3.22 2.45
CA LYS A 136 13.76 3.02 1.95
C LYS A 136 14.63 2.33 2.99
N GLU A 137 14.63 2.81 4.24
CA GLU A 137 15.39 2.21 5.33
C GLU A 137 15.01 0.74 5.57
N ARG A 138 13.71 0.42 5.58
CA ARG A 138 13.19 -0.96 5.73
C ARG A 138 13.60 -1.88 4.59
N MET A 139 13.76 -1.33 3.38
CA MET A 139 14.21 -2.08 2.21
C MET A 139 15.75 -2.19 2.15
N GLU A 140 16.49 -1.21 2.67
CA GLU A 140 17.96 -1.13 2.61
C GLU A 140 18.68 -1.77 3.81
N THR A 141 18.04 -2.00 4.95
CA THR A 141 18.66 -2.58 6.18
C THR A 141 19.25 -4.00 6.01
N VAL A 142 19.30 -4.49 4.78
CA VAL A 142 19.75 -5.81 4.34
C VAL A 142 21.19 -5.80 3.76
N LYS A 143 21.87 -4.64 3.65
CA LYS A 143 23.24 -4.58 3.11
C LYS A 143 24.39 -4.72 4.12
N LYS A 144 24.16 -5.24 5.34
CA LYS A 144 25.23 -5.47 6.32
C LYS A 144 25.40 -6.95 6.64
#